data_AF-A0A659UNB9-F1
#
_entry.id   AF-A0A659UNB9-F1
#
_cell.length_a   1.000
_cell.length_b   1.000
_cell.length_c   1.000
_cell.angle_alpha   90.00
_cell.angle_beta   90.00
_cell.angle_gamma   90.00
#
_symmetry.space_group_name_H-M   'P 1'
#
loop_
_entity.id
_entity.type
_entity.pdbx_description
1 polymer ?
#
loop_
_entity_poly.entity_id
_entity_poly.type
_entity_poly.pdbx_seq_one_letter_code
_entity_poly.pdbx_strand_id
1 'polypeptide(L)'
;AIFQAFPTVLKNHDLMHFICDYCRIIIIGNARSHEIEALMDEEIQTIKSDKMKAYHALVAVGDGLPALGIVAAVLGVVKAMGALDQSPEILGGLIGAALVGTFLGIFLSYA
;
A
#
# COMPACT_ATOMS: atom_id res chain seq x y z
N ALA A 1 -23.58 5.87 30.57
CA ALA A 1 -23.24 6.76 29.45
C ALA A 1 -22.03 7.62 29.81
N ILE A 2 -20.81 7.13 29.55
CA ILE A 2 -19.57 7.79 30.01
C ILE A 2 -19.04 8.79 28.96
N PHE A 3 -19.11 8.45 27.67
CA PHE A 3 -18.57 9.29 26.59
C PHE A 3 -19.56 10.30 25.99
N GLN A 4 -20.74 10.52 26.60
CA GLN A 4 -21.73 11.49 26.09
C GLN A 4 -21.22 12.93 26.07
N ALA A 5 -20.33 13.29 27.01
CA ALA A 5 -19.67 14.59 27.04
C ALA A 5 -18.54 14.74 25.98
N PHE A 6 -18.14 13.63 25.33
CA PHE A 6 -17.02 13.58 24.39
C PHE A 6 -17.46 13.01 23.03
N PRO A 7 -18.20 13.79 22.22
CA PRO A 7 -18.79 13.31 20.96
C PRO A 7 -17.75 12.89 19.91
N THR A 8 -16.51 13.40 19.99
CA THR A 8 -15.39 12.98 19.12
C THR A 8 -14.94 11.55 19.43
N VAL A 9 -14.85 11.19 20.71
CA VAL A 9 -14.53 9.82 21.15
C VAL A 9 -15.69 8.88 20.84
N LEU A 10 -16.93 9.33 21.07
CA LEU A 10 -18.13 8.53 20.82
C LEU A 10 -18.31 8.14 19.34
N LYS A 11 -17.84 8.98 18.40
CA LYS A 11 -17.88 8.70 16.96
C LYS A 11 -16.81 7.69 16.51
N ASN A 12 -15.73 7.53 17.27
CA ASN A 12 -14.62 6.66 16.91
C ASN A 12 -14.67 5.38 17.75
N HIS A 13 -15.26 4.33 17.18
CA HIS A 13 -15.41 3.05 17.87
C HIS A 13 -14.06 2.43 18.25
N ASP A 14 -13.03 2.49 17.39
CA ASP A 14 -11.68 1.98 17.69
C ASP A 14 -11.11 2.66 18.96
N LEU A 15 -11.21 3.99 19.03
CA LEU A 15 -10.71 4.76 20.16
C LEU A 15 -11.50 4.49 21.44
N MET A 16 -12.83 4.34 21.33
CA MET A 16 -13.68 4.00 22.46
C MET A 16 -13.35 2.60 23.00
N HIS A 17 -13.15 1.61 22.12
CA HIS A 17 -12.75 0.26 22.49
C HIS A 17 -11.40 0.25 23.20
N PHE A 18 -10.39 0.92 22.63
CA PHE A 18 -9.07 1.09 23.23
C PHE A 18 -9.17 1.63 24.67
N ILE A 19 -9.85 2.76 24.88
CA ILE A 19 -10.00 3.36 26.22
C ILE A 19 -10.74 2.42 27.17
N CYS A 20 -11.86 1.82 26.73
CA CYS A 20 -12.65 0.91 27.55
C CYS A 20 -11.87 -0.34 27.97
N ASP A 21 -11.06 -0.90 27.08
CA ASP A 21 -10.31 -2.13 27.33
C ASP A 21 -9.17 -1.88 28.31
N TYR A 22 -8.43 -0.77 28.18
CA TYR A 22 -7.42 -0.39 29.19
C TYR A 22 -8.03 0.01 30.53
N CYS A 23 -9.15 0.75 30.54
CA CYS A 23 -9.89 1.00 31.78
C CYS A 23 -10.33 -0.31 32.44
N ARG A 24 -10.75 -1.31 31.66
CA ARG A 24 -11.11 -2.64 32.18
C ARG A 24 -9.90 -3.34 32.80
N ILE A 25 -8.74 -3.30 32.16
CA ILE A 25 -7.51 -3.91 32.68
C ILE A 25 -7.09 -3.26 34.01
N ILE A 26 -7.15 -1.92 34.09
CA ILE A 26 -6.85 -1.16 35.32
C ILE A 26 -7.80 -1.52 36.46
N ILE A 27 -9.08 -1.78 36.17
CA ILE A 27 -10.09 -2.14 37.18
C ILE A 27 -9.96 -3.60 37.63
N ILE A 28 -9.61 -4.52 36.72
CA ILE A 28 -9.55 -5.97 37.00
C ILE A 28 -8.22 -6.40 37.63
N GLY A 29 -7.11 -5.72 37.33
CA GLY A 29 -5.76 -6.28 37.54
C GLY A 29 -4.75 -5.39 38.27
N ASN A 30 -3.83 -6.05 38.97
CA ASN A 30 -2.66 -5.54 39.71
C ASN A 30 -1.48 -5.16 38.80
N ALA A 31 -1.76 -4.71 37.57
CA ALA A 31 -0.72 -4.29 36.63
C ALA A 31 -0.14 -2.95 37.06
N ARG A 32 1.19 -2.82 37.04
CA ARG A 32 1.85 -1.57 37.43
C ARG A 32 1.62 -0.55 36.32
N SER A 33 1.45 0.73 36.68
CA SER A 33 1.11 1.78 35.71
C SER A 33 2.06 1.83 34.50
N HIS A 34 3.34 1.54 34.70
CA HIS A 34 4.34 1.52 33.61
C HIS A 34 4.18 0.32 32.66
N GLU A 35 3.61 -0.79 33.12
CA GLU A 35 3.33 -1.96 32.27
C GLU A 35 2.15 -1.67 31.36
N ILE A 36 1.13 -0.98 31.88
CA ILE A 36 -0.03 -0.55 31.10
C ILE A 36 0.39 0.49 30.05
N GLU A 37 1.22 1.47 30.43
CA GLU A 37 1.76 2.46 29.49
C GLU A 37 2.52 1.79 28.34
N ALA A 38 3.41 0.83 28.65
CA ALA A 38 4.15 0.09 27.63
C ALA A 38 3.23 -0.71 26.69
N LEU A 39 2.19 -1.35 27.22
CA LEU A 39 1.19 -2.07 26.42
C LEU A 39 0.39 -1.12 25.52
N MET A 40 -0.03 0.03 26.05
CA MET A 40 -0.75 1.05 25.29
C MET A 40 0.08 1.55 24.10
N ASP A 41 1.37 1.82 24.31
CA ASP A 41 2.28 2.24 23.24
C ASP A 41 2.47 1.16 22.18
N GLU A 42 2.65 -0.10 22.59
CA GLU A 42 2.80 -1.23 21.68
C GLU A 42 1.55 -1.42 20.80
N GLU A 43 0.36 -1.33 21.38
CA GLU A 43 -0.89 -1.44 20.65
C GLU A 43 -1.08 -0.27 19.67
N ILE A 44 -0.75 0.96 20.06
CA ILE A 44 -0.80 2.11 19.15
C ILE A 44 0.10 1.89 17.94
N GLN A 45 1.34 1.41 18.14
CA GLN A 45 2.23 1.10 17.02
C GLN A 45 1.69 -0.03 16.15
N THR A 46 1.07 -1.04 16.76
CA THR A 46 0.47 -2.18 16.05
C THR A 46 -0.69 -1.72 15.18
N ILE A 47 -1.63 -0.96 15.73
CA ILE A 47 -2.78 -0.38 14.99
C ILE A 47 -2.28 0.48 13.84
N LYS A 48 -1.26 1.31 14.07
CA LYS A 48 -0.66 2.15 13.02
C LYS A 48 -0.05 1.30 11.91
N SER A 49 0.76 0.30 12.26
CA SER A 49 1.39 -0.61 11.30
C SER A 49 0.33 -1.36 10.47
N ASP A 50 -0.71 -1.87 11.13
CA ASP A 50 -1.81 -2.58 10.50
C ASP A 50 -2.60 -1.71 9.52
N LYS A 51 -2.92 -0.48 9.92
CA LYS A 51 -3.59 0.50 9.04
C LYS A 51 -2.73 0.88 7.83
N MET A 52 -1.40 0.83 7.95
CA MET A 52 -0.46 1.12 6.86
C MET A 52 -0.19 -0.06 5.93
N LYS A 53 -0.63 -1.29 6.24
CA LYS A 53 -0.40 -2.47 5.38
C LYS A 53 -0.91 -2.27 3.95
N ALA A 54 -2.12 -1.74 3.80
CA ALA A 54 -2.71 -1.49 2.47
C ALA A 54 -1.92 -0.44 1.68
N TYR A 55 -1.44 0.60 2.35
CA TYR A 55 -0.55 1.60 1.76
C TYR A 55 0.75 0.95 1.27
N HIS A 56 1.41 0.15 2.12
CA HIS A 56 2.65 -0.52 1.72
C HIS A 56 2.44 -1.50 0.56
N ALA A 57 1.31 -2.20 0.51
CA ALA A 57 0.98 -3.08 -0.61
C ALA A 57 0.85 -2.29 -1.93
N LEU A 58 0.17 -1.15 -1.92
CA LEU A 58 0.03 -0.30 -3.10
C LEU A 58 1.37 0.28 -3.55
N VAL A 59 2.20 0.77 -2.61
CA VAL A 59 3.54 1.26 -2.90
C VAL A 59 4.40 0.17 -3.54
N ALA A 60 4.39 -1.04 -2.97
CA ALA A 60 5.17 -2.16 -3.51
C ALA A 60 4.75 -2.53 -4.95
N VAL A 61 3.45 -2.46 -5.26
CA VAL A 61 2.95 -2.66 -6.64
C VAL A 61 3.41 -1.50 -7.54
N GLY A 62 3.26 -0.26 -7.08
CA GLY A 62 3.68 0.96 -7.78
C GLY A 62 5.15 0.91 -8.19
N ASP A 63 6.03 0.52 -7.27
CA ASP A 63 7.47 0.40 -7.48
C ASP A 63 7.83 -0.69 -8.51
N GLY A 64 6.98 -1.72 -8.66
CA GLY A 64 7.20 -2.84 -9.58
C GLY A 64 6.75 -2.57 -11.03
N LEU A 65 5.81 -1.65 -11.25
CA LEU A 65 5.22 -1.38 -12.58
C LEU A 65 6.24 -0.88 -13.64
N PRO A 66 7.23 -0.02 -13.32
CA PRO A 66 8.25 0.39 -14.28
C PRO A 66 9.08 -0.79 -14.80
N ALA A 67 9.41 -1.75 -13.93
CA ALA A 67 10.16 -2.94 -14.33
C ALA A 67 9.38 -3.78 -15.36
N LEU A 68 8.06 -3.90 -15.22
CA LEU A 68 7.21 -4.55 -16.21
C LEU A 68 7.22 -3.80 -17.56
N GLY A 69 7.26 -2.47 -17.55
CA GLY A 69 7.40 -1.65 -18.75
C GLY A 69 8.72 -1.93 -19.50
N ILE A 70 9.83 -2.08 -18.77
CA ILE A 70 11.13 -2.45 -19.36
C ILE A 70 11.07 -3.84 -20.01
N VAL A 71 10.46 -4.82 -19.34
CA VAL A 71 10.29 -6.17 -19.90
C VAL A 71 9.45 -6.12 -21.18
N ALA A 72 8.37 -5.35 -21.21
CA ALA A 72 7.55 -5.16 -22.41
C ALA A 72 8.35 -4.53 -23.57
N ALA A 73 9.21 -3.55 -23.28
CA ALA A 73 10.10 -2.95 -24.26
C ALA A 73 11.05 -3.97 -24.89
N VAL A 74 11.72 -4.77 -24.05
CA VAL A 74 12.68 -5.80 -24.50
C VAL A 74 11.96 -6.86 -25.35
N LEU A 75 10.79 -7.34 -24.93
CA LEU A 75 9.98 -8.27 -25.71
C LEU A 75 9.57 -7.68 -27.07
N GLY A 76 9.19 -6.40 -27.09
CA GLY A 76 8.86 -5.69 -28.31
C GLY A 76 10.04 -5.55 -29.27
N VAL A 77 11.23 -5.24 -28.76
CA VAL A 77 12.47 -5.20 -29.56
C VAL A 77 12.82 -6.58 -30.12
N VAL A 78 12.75 -7.64 -29.32
CA VAL A 78 12.99 -9.02 -29.79
C VAL A 78 12.03 -9.39 -30.91
N LYS A 79 10.74 -9.03 -30.78
CA LYS A 79 9.73 -9.28 -31.81
C LYS A 79 9.98 -8.48 -33.08
N ALA A 80 10.40 -7.22 -32.96
CA ALA A 80 10.77 -6.38 -34.10
C ALA A 80 12.00 -6.93 -34.83
N MET A 81 13.02 -7.40 -34.10
CA MET A 81 14.22 -8.02 -34.68
C MET A 81 13.91 -9.34 -35.40
N GLY A 82 12.88 -10.08 -34.98
CA GLY A 82 12.41 -11.29 -35.66
C GLY A 82 11.61 -11.03 -36.94
N ALA A 83 11.22 -9.77 -37.22
CA ALA A 83 10.41 -9.37 -38.36
C ALA A 83 11.12 -8.31 -39.22
N LEU A 84 12.46 -8.31 -39.22
CA LEU A 84 13.28 -7.33 -39.94
C LEU A 84 13.09 -7.34 -41.46
N ASP A 85 12.63 -8.46 -42.01
CA ASP A 85 12.33 -8.66 -43.43
C ASP A 85 10.96 -8.11 -43.85
N GLN A 86 10.14 -7.68 -42.89
CA GLN A 86 8.80 -7.13 -43.14
C GLN A 86 8.85 -5.63 -43.51
N SER A 87 7.72 -5.13 -44.01
CA SER A 87 7.62 -3.73 -44.43
C SER A 87 7.81 -2.77 -43.24
N PRO A 88 8.32 -1.54 -43.49
CA PRO A 88 8.53 -0.56 -42.44
C PRO A 88 7.28 -0.23 -41.64
N GLU A 89 6.09 -0.29 -42.24
CA GLU A 89 4.82 -0.07 -41.53
C GLU A 89 4.59 -1.10 -40.42
N ILE A 90 4.88 -2.38 -40.69
CA ILE A 90 4.69 -3.46 -39.71
C ILE A 90 5.74 -3.35 -38.60
N LEU A 91 7.00 -3.11 -38.98
CA LEU A 91 8.10 -2.92 -38.03
C LEU A 91 7.85 -1.72 -37.10
N GLY A 92 7.35 -0.62 -37.66
CA GLY A 92 6.95 0.57 -36.91
C GLY A 92 5.84 0.28 -35.90
N GLY A 93 4.85 -0.55 -36.26
CA GLY A 93 3.81 -0.99 -35.33
C GLY A 93 4.35 -1.79 -34.15
N LEU A 94 5.30 -2.71 -34.38
CA LEU A 94 5.93 -3.52 -33.32
C LEU A 94 6.77 -2.66 -32.37
N ILE A 95 7.54 -1.71 -32.90
CA ILE A 95 8.33 -0.78 -32.09
C ILE A 95 7.40 0.17 -31.31
N GLY A 96 6.34 0.67 -31.95
CA GLY A 96 5.32 1.50 -31.29
C GLY A 96 4.68 0.80 -30.09
N ALA A 97 4.32 -0.48 -30.24
CA ALA A 97 3.79 -1.28 -29.13
C ALA A 97 4.81 -1.42 -27.98
N ALA A 98 6.10 -1.58 -28.29
CA ALA A 98 7.16 -1.64 -27.30
C ALA A 98 7.27 -0.33 -26.48
N LEU A 99 7.23 0.81 -27.17
CA LEU A 99 7.32 2.14 -26.55
C LEU A 99 6.10 2.47 -25.68
N VAL A 100 4.90 2.10 -26.13
CA VAL A 100 3.67 2.25 -25.35
C VAL A 100 3.70 1.37 -24.10
N GLY A 101 4.28 0.16 -24.18
CA GLY A 101 4.50 -0.71 -23.03
C GLY A 101 5.38 -0.06 -21.95
N THR A 102 6.51 0.54 -22.33
CA THR A 102 7.38 1.28 -21.40
C THR A 102 6.66 2.47 -20.78
N PHE A 103 5.99 3.27 -21.62
CA PHE A 103 5.25 4.44 -21.16
C PHE A 103 4.17 4.05 -20.15
N LEU A 104 3.40 3.01 -20.44
CA LEU A 104 2.34 2.53 -19.55
C LEU A 104 2.90 2.07 -18.20
N GLY A 105 4.03 1.36 -18.19
CA GLY A 105 4.67 0.91 -16.94
C GLY A 105 5.09 2.08 -16.04
N ILE A 106 5.65 3.14 -16.63
CA ILE A 106 6.00 4.36 -15.88
C ILE A 106 4.74 5.11 -15.46
N PHE A 107 3.78 5.29 -16.38
CA PHE A 107 2.54 6.02 -16.10
C PHE A 107 1.78 5.43 -14.92
N LEU A 108 1.58 4.11 -14.90
CA LEU A 108 0.85 3.44 -13.81
C LEU A 108 1.62 3.41 -12.48
N SER A 109 2.94 3.62 -12.48
CA SER A 109 3.74 3.73 -11.26
C SER A 109 3.48 5.06 -10.53
N TYR A 110 3.19 6.11 -11.29
CA TYR A 110 3.03 7.48 -10.79
C TYR A 110 1.58 7.99 -10.79
N ALA A 111 0.63 7.24 -11.38
CA ALA A 111 -0.80 7.57 -11.42
C ALA A 111 -1.52 7.10 -10.15
#